data_AF-A0AAP8Q9F2-F1
#
_entry.id   AF-A0AAP8Q9F2-F1
#
_cell.length_a   1.000
_cell.length_b   1.000
_cell.length_c   1.000
_cell.angle_alpha   90.00
_cell.angle_beta   90.00
_cell.angle_gamma   90.00
#
_symmetry.space_group_name_H-M   'P 1'
#
loop_
_entity.id
_entity.type
_entity.pdbx_description
1 polymer ?
#
loop_
_entity_poly.entity_id
_entity_poly.type
_entity_poly.pdbx_seq_one_letter_code
_entity_poly.pdbx_strand_id
1 'polypeptide(L)' 'EEKWTYKQIVEHLEIQDKDRLKKWMRKYRQQGEFGLLDRRGRREAYIDQDRYVQKLKRENEILKKCLEIWMREV' A
#
# COMPACT_ATOMS: atom_id res chain seq x y z
N GLU A 1 -31.09 11.48 -10.05
CA GLU A 1 -30.27 10.47 -9.37
C GLU A 1 -31.06 9.19 -9.25
N GLU A 2 -30.67 8.15 -9.98
CA GLU A 2 -31.30 6.83 -9.85
C GLU A 2 -30.98 6.27 -8.46
N LYS A 3 -31.94 6.34 -7.53
CA LYS A 3 -31.80 5.77 -6.19
C LYS A 3 -32.15 4.29 -6.23
N TRP A 4 -31.20 3.47 -6.66
CA TRP A 4 -31.32 2.03 -6.54
C TRP A 4 -31.25 1.63 -5.06
N THR A 5 -32.17 0.78 -4.63
CA THR A 5 -32.12 0.19 -3.29
C THR A 5 -31.04 -0.90 -3.22
N TYR A 6 -30.48 -1.16 -2.03
CA TYR A 6 -29.49 -2.23 -1.86
C TYR A 6 -30.00 -3.61 -2.32
N LYS A 7 -31.31 -3.85 -2.22
CA LYS A 7 -31.93 -5.09 -2.70
C LYS A 7 -31.85 -5.21 -4.22
N GLN A 8 -32.21 -4.14 -4.94
CA GLN A 8 -32.13 -4.09 -6.41
C GLN A 8 -30.69 -4.23 -6.91
N ILE A 9 -29.73 -3.60 -6.22
CA ILE A 9 -28.31 -3.70 -6.59
C ILE A 9 -27.80 -5.13 -6.41
N VAL A 10 -28.12 -5.77 -5.29
CA VAL A 10 -27.69 -7.16 -5.03
C VAL A 10 -28.29 -8.13 -6.05
N GLU A 11 -29.56 -7.96 -6.37
CA GLU A 11 -30.25 -8.81 -7.34
C GLU A 11 -29.72 -8.60 -8.77
N HIS A 12 -29.51 -7.35 -9.17
CA HIS A 12 -29.00 -7.02 -10.50
C HIS A 12 -27.53 -7.42 -10.70
N LEU A 13 -26.71 -7.37 -9.66
CA LEU A 13 -25.30 -7.74 -9.69
C LEU A 13 -25.04 -9.19 -9.23
N GLU A 14 -26.10 -9.97 -9.01
CA GLU A 14 -26.06 -11.38 -8.58
C GLU A 14 -25.16 -11.62 -7.35
N ILE A 15 -25.12 -10.67 -6.43
CA ILE A 15 -24.28 -10.75 -5.24
C ILE A 15 -24.90 -11.73 -4.24
N GLN A 16 -24.29 -12.88 -4.06
CA GLN A 16 -24.80 -13.90 -3.12
C GLN A 16 -24.88 -13.40 -1.66
N ASP A 17 -23.92 -12.58 -1.22
CA ASP A 17 -23.83 -12.07 0.15
C ASP A 17 -24.28 -10.60 0.23
N LYS A 18 -25.53 -10.38 0.65
CA LYS A 18 -26.13 -9.04 0.84
C LYS A 18 -25.37 -8.18 1.86
N ASP A 19 -24.73 -8.79 2.85
CA ASP A 19 -24.00 -8.04 3.89
C ASP A 19 -22.62 -7.59 3.39
N ARG A 20 -22.08 -8.25 2.36
CA ARG A 20 -20.87 -7.80 1.66
C ARG A 20 -21.07 -6.41 1.06
N LEU A 21 -22.19 -6.17 0.38
CA LEU A 21 -22.49 -4.87 -0.22
C LEU A 21 -22.60 -3.78 0.86
N LYS A 22 -23.28 -4.06 1.99
CA LYS A 22 -23.36 -3.10 3.11
C LYS A 22 -21.99 -2.73 3.66
N LYS A 23 -21.10 -3.72 3.84
CA LYS A 23 -19.73 -3.51 4.31
C LYS A 23 -18.94 -2.65 3.32
N TRP A 24 -19.03 -2.93 2.02
CA TRP A 24 -18.37 -2.15 0.98
C TRP A 24 -18.87 -0.71 0.93
N MET A 25 -20.19 -0.50 0.94
CA MET A 25 -20.78 0.84 0.95
C MET A 25 -20.36 1.65 2.17
N ARG A 26 -20.33 1.03 3.36
CA ARG A 26 -19.85 1.67 4.58
C ARG A 26 -18.37 2.08 4.45
N LYS A 27 -17.50 1.18 3.98
CA LYS A 27 -16.07 1.46 3.79
C LYS A 27 -15.85 2.57 2.77
N TYR A 28 -16.59 2.54 1.67
CA TYR A 28 -16.52 3.55 0.62
C TYR A 28 -16.95 4.94 1.11
N ARG A 29 -18.04 5.05 1.89
CA ARG A 29 -18.45 6.33 2.47
C ARG A 29 -17.44 6.92 3.45
N GLN A 30 -16.67 6.08 4.14
CA GLN A 30 -15.71 6.52 5.16
C GLN A 30 -14.33 6.84 4.58
N GLN A 31 -13.89 6.08 3.57
CA GLN A 31 -12.50 6.09 3.09
C GLN A 31 -12.39 6.26 1.57
N GLY A 32 -13.51 6.44 0.86
CA GLY A 32 -13.56 6.40 -0.59
C GLY A 32 -13.09 5.05 -1.14
N GLU A 33 -12.48 5.08 -2.32
CA GLU A 33 -11.92 3.90 -2.99
C GLU A 33 -10.87 3.17 -2.15
N PHE A 34 -10.10 3.89 -1.31
CA PHE A 34 -9.09 3.30 -0.43
C PHE A 34 -9.66 2.28 0.57
N GLY A 35 -10.94 2.41 0.93
CA GLY A 35 -11.64 1.47 1.80
C GLY A 35 -11.96 0.14 1.11
N LEU A 36 -11.96 0.09 -0.21
CA LEU A 36 -12.23 -1.11 -1.01
C LEU A 36 -10.95 -1.83 -1.44
N LEU A 37 -9.78 -1.20 -1.32
CA LEU A 37 -8.49 -1.82 -1.62
C LEU A 37 -8.26 -3.05 -0.75
N ASP A 38 -7.91 -4.18 -1.37
CA ASP A 38 -7.52 -5.38 -0.65
C ASP A 38 -6.14 -5.18 -0.01
N ARG A 39 -6.11 -5.18 1.32
CA ARG A 39 -4.88 -5.05 2.12
C ARG A 39 -4.32 -6.41 2.55
N ARG A 40 -5.01 -7.51 2.22
CA ARG A 40 -4.51 -8.87 2.49
C ARG A 40 -3.26 -9.13 1.64
N GLY A 41 -2.26 -9.78 2.22
CA GLY A 41 -1.02 -10.15 1.53
C GLY A 41 0.05 -9.06 1.41
N ARG A 42 -0.23 -7.80 1.77
CA ARG A 42 0.80 -6.74 1.87
C ARG A 42 1.37 -6.68 3.29
N ARG A 43 2.12 -7.71 3.68
CA ARG A 43 3.04 -7.58 4.80
C ARG A 43 4.30 -6.95 4.23
N GLU A 44 4.57 -5.68 4.54
CA GLU A 44 5.91 -5.15 4.34
C GLU A 44 6.89 -6.10 5.03
N ALA A 45 7.87 -6.59 4.29
CA ALA A 45 8.89 -7.45 4.87
C ALA A 45 9.48 -6.71 6.06
N TYR A 46 9.55 -7.36 7.21
CA TYR A 46 10.17 -6.75 8.37
C TYR A 46 11.63 -6.43 8.03
N ILE A 47 11.94 -5.15 7.94
CA ILE A 47 13.29 -4.65 7.79
C ILE A 47 13.76 -4.28 9.17
N ASP A 48 14.75 -5.00 9.69
CA ASP A 48 15.49 -4.62 10.88
C ASP A 48 16.15 -3.25 10.61
N GLN A 49 15.67 -2.23 11.31
CA GLN A 49 16.07 -0.84 11.08
C GLN A 49 17.56 -0.64 11.35
N ASP A 50 18.10 -1.28 12.37
CA ASP A 50 19.51 -1.21 12.72
C ASP A 50 20.37 -1.80 11.61
N ARG A 51 20.01 -2.99 11.10
CA ARG A 51 20.68 -3.62 9.95
C ARG A 51 20.64 -2.73 8.71
N TYR A 52 19.51 -2.09 8.44
CA TYR A 52 19.36 -1.18 7.30
C TYR A 52 20.24 0.06 7.44
N VAL A 53 20.24 0.69 8.62
CA VAL A 53 21.10 1.86 8.92
C VAL A 53 22.58 1.49 8.82
N GLN A 54 22.99 0.33 9.34
CA GLN A 54 24.38 -0.13 9.24
C GLN A 54 24.81 -0.38 7.79
N LYS A 55 23.93 -0.94 6.95
CA LYS A 55 24.18 -1.09 5.52
C LYS A 55 24.38 0.27 4.85
N LEU A 56 23.46 1.21 5.06
CA LEU A 56 23.54 2.56 4.48
C LEU A 56 24.78 3.35 4.92
N LYS A 57 25.21 3.18 6.18
CA LYS A 57 26.45 3.79 6.69
C LYS A 57 27.68 3.28 5.95
N ARG A 58 27.78 1.96 5.76
CA ARG A 58 28.89 1.34 5.00
C ARG A 58 28.90 1.77 3.54
N GLU A 59 27.72 1.78 2.90
CA GLU A 59 27.60 2.25 1.51
C GLU A 59 28.01 3.72 1.38
N ASN A 60 27.58 4.59 2.29
CA ASN A 60 28.02 5.98 2.31
C ASN A 60 29.52 6.13 2.49
N GLU A 61 30.13 5.33 3.37
CA GLU A 61 31.56 5.39 3.63
C GLU A 61 32.37 5.02 2.36
N ILE A 62 31.95 3.95 1.68
CA ILE A 62 32.59 3.51 0.43
C ILE A 62 32.42 4.58 -0.65
N LEU A 63 31.20 5.09 -0.84
CA LEU A 63 30.91 6.09 -1.85
C LEU A 63 31.71 7.37 -1.64
N LYS A 64 31.88 7.81 -0.38
CA LYS A 64 32.74 8.96 -0.05
C LYS A 64 34.20 8.71 -0.42
N LYS A 65 34.75 7.54 -0.10
CA LYS A 65 36.13 7.16 -0.47
C LYS A 65 36.31 7.11 -2.00
N CYS A 66 35.36 6.51 -2.71
CA CYS A 66 35.38 6.47 -4.17
C CYS A 66 35.35 7.88 -4.77
N LEU A 67 34.52 8.77 -4.21
CA LEU A 67 34.44 10.16 -4.66
C LEU A 67 35.76 10.90 -4.42
N GLU A 68 36.40 10.72 -3.26
CA GLU A 68 37.70 11.32 -2.96
C GLU A 68 38.79 10.87 -3.94
N ILE A 69 38.81 9.58 -4.30
CA ILE A 69 39.76 9.05 -5.29
C ILE A 69 39.48 9.68 -6.66
N TRP A 70 38.22 9.68 -7.09
CA TRP A 70 37.83 10.24 -8.37
C TRP A 70 38.18 11.73 -8.49
N MET A 71 37.94 12.53 -7.44
CA MET A 71 38.33 13.96 -7.41
C MET A 71 39.84 14.20 -7.42
N ARG A 72 40.67 13.20 -7.12
CA ARG A 72 42.14 13.30 -7.18
C ARG A 72 42.71 12.87 -8.53
N GLU A 73 41.98 12.02 -9.26
CA GLU A 73 42.38 11.47 -10.55
C GLU A 73 41.85 12.28 -11.75
N VAL A 74 40.85 13.15 -11.53
CA VAL A 74 40.32 14.14 -12.47
C VAL A 74 40.98 15.50 -12.22
#